data_AF-A0A0D0S8U5-F1
#
_entry.id   AF-A0A0D0S8U5-F1
#
_cell.length_a   1.000
_cell.length_b   1.000
_cell.length_c   1.000
_cell.angle_alpha   90.00
_cell.angle_beta   90.00
_cell.angle_gamma   90.00
#
_symmetry.space_group_name_H-M   'P 1'
#
loop_
_entity.id
_entity.type
_entity.pdbx_description
1 polymer ?
#
loop_
_entity_poly.entity_id
_entity_poly.type
_entity_poly.pdbx_seq_one_letter_code
_entity_poly.pdbx_strand_id
1 'polypeptide(L)'
;MLRDKYIRCSSGRDYTFKSVILAGVYDIRTLKLKIRPEEEHRYNSPWNVAVDYTVDMSLSKVGIEKMLKEYKIDHVLDFDERWFAKQIYDYTSGYPFLVSRICELLDKKFIWTKEGLQDTIRNLLVEDNTLFEDLAKKLDENIQLRKLIYAIVVEGKNISFNRQDELIALGVAFGWLKGENGRTIISNRIFETVIYNKLLQERTHTDIYEMANVEQYQLKSSTELFMDKILERFASHYKTIYAGRTANFLENEARIILLSFLKPIINGTGNYYIEATSMDGTRTDIVVDYHGHQYIIELKIWHGNLYEKSGKEQLVGYLKNYELPKGWLLSFCFNKNKETLVGSYEEEIDGKVIREFVV
;
A
#
# COMPACT_ATOMS: atom_id res chain seq x y z
N MET A 1 -34.66 18.55 6.64
CA MET A 1 -34.89 18.75 5.19
C MET A 1 -35.81 17.69 4.57
N LEU A 2 -35.41 16.41 4.44
CA LEU A 2 -36.25 15.36 3.80
C LEU A 2 -37.55 15.09 4.58
N ARG A 3 -37.46 14.96 5.91
CA ARG A 3 -38.63 14.76 6.79
C ARG A 3 -39.60 15.94 6.75
N ASP A 4 -39.07 17.17 6.75
CA ASP A 4 -39.88 18.39 6.77
C ASP A 4 -40.73 18.52 5.50
N LYS A 5 -40.20 18.11 4.34
CA LYS A 5 -40.96 18.05 3.09
C LYS A 5 -42.16 17.10 3.18
N TYR A 6 -41.98 15.92 3.79
CA TYR A 6 -43.09 14.98 4.00
C TYR A 6 -44.15 15.53 4.96
N ILE A 7 -43.74 16.18 6.06
CA ILE A 7 -44.68 16.79 7.03
C ILE A 7 -45.46 17.95 6.40
N ARG A 8 -44.82 18.76 5.57
CA ARG A 8 -45.50 19.86 4.86
C ARG A 8 -46.44 19.33 3.78
N CYS A 9 -46.03 18.27 3.06
CA CYS A 9 -46.88 17.59 2.09
C CYS A 9 -48.12 16.97 2.72
N SER A 10 -48.00 16.30 3.88
CA SER A 10 -49.16 15.75 4.59
C SER A 10 -50.11 16.83 5.12
N SER A 11 -49.62 18.06 5.27
CA SER A 11 -50.42 19.22 5.65
C SER A 11 -51.02 19.99 4.46
N GLY A 12 -50.87 19.49 3.23
CA GLY A 12 -51.28 20.19 1.99
C GLY A 12 -50.51 21.47 1.70
N ARG A 13 -49.37 21.70 2.37
CA ARG A 13 -48.59 22.95 2.32
C ARG A 13 -47.40 22.91 1.38
N ASP A 14 -47.05 21.75 0.83
CA ASP A 14 -45.91 21.57 -0.08
C ASP A 14 -46.06 20.28 -0.91
N TYR A 15 -45.23 20.11 -1.94
CA TYR A 15 -45.08 18.87 -2.68
C TYR A 15 -43.81 18.12 -2.23
N THR A 16 -43.89 16.79 -2.14
CA THR A 16 -42.75 15.94 -1.77
C THR A 16 -42.24 15.10 -2.95
N PHE A 17 -41.08 14.47 -2.76
CA PHE A 17 -40.44 13.58 -3.74
C PHE A 17 -41.11 12.20 -3.74
N LYS A 18 -41.19 11.56 -4.93
CA LYS A 18 -41.65 10.17 -5.07
C LYS A 18 -40.57 9.14 -4.71
N SER A 19 -39.32 9.48 -4.99
CA SER A 19 -38.15 8.63 -4.75
C SER A 19 -36.95 9.50 -4.37
N VAL A 20 -36.07 8.98 -3.53
CA VAL A 20 -34.80 9.61 -3.16
C VAL A 20 -33.69 8.64 -3.51
N ILE A 21 -32.70 9.12 -4.27
CA ILE A 21 -31.45 8.41 -4.47
C ILE A 21 -30.43 9.06 -3.56
N LEU A 22 -29.91 8.30 -2.60
CA LEU A 22 -28.78 8.70 -1.77
C LEU A 22 -27.54 8.02 -2.33
N ALA A 23 -26.58 8.79 -2.82
CA ALA A 23 -25.28 8.30 -3.26
C ALA A 23 -24.25 8.62 -2.18
N GLY A 24 -23.54 7.59 -1.71
CA GLY A 24 -22.55 7.73 -0.67
C GLY A 24 -21.81 6.43 -0.42
N VAL A 25 -20.76 6.51 0.40
CA VAL A 25 -19.86 5.39 0.71
C VAL A 25 -20.44 4.50 1.82
N TYR A 26 -21.40 5.02 2.58
CA TYR A 26 -22.05 4.30 3.68
C TYR A 26 -23.28 3.55 3.21
N ASP A 27 -23.42 2.32 3.69
CA ASP A 27 -24.65 1.55 3.60
C ASP A 27 -25.79 2.30 4.32
N ILE A 28 -27.03 2.12 3.86
CA ILE A 28 -28.20 2.62 4.57
C ILE A 28 -28.19 2.23 6.05
N ARG A 29 -27.63 1.06 6.39
CA ARG A 29 -27.45 0.55 7.76
C ARG A 29 -26.54 1.40 8.64
N THR A 30 -25.48 1.99 8.07
CA THR A 30 -24.46 2.77 8.78
C THR A 30 -24.65 4.28 8.63
N LEU A 31 -25.58 4.72 7.76
CA LEU A 31 -25.89 6.12 7.48
C LEU A 31 -26.26 6.95 8.73
N LYS A 32 -26.82 6.31 9.77
CA LYS A 32 -27.17 6.99 11.04
C LYS A 32 -25.97 7.45 11.86
N LEU A 33 -24.81 6.79 11.73
CA LEU A 33 -23.61 7.07 12.53
C LEU A 33 -23.08 8.51 12.33
N LYS A 34 -23.42 9.18 11.22
CA LYS A 34 -23.03 10.58 10.97
C LYS A 34 -24.12 11.62 11.19
N ILE A 35 -25.36 11.21 11.41
CA ILE A 35 -26.50 12.17 11.45
C ILE A 35 -26.71 12.74 12.86
N ARG A 36 -26.29 12.03 13.92
CA ARG A 36 -26.41 12.50 15.30
C ARG A 36 -25.13 12.18 16.10
N PRO A 37 -24.40 13.18 16.61
CA PRO A 37 -23.20 12.97 17.41
C PRO A 37 -23.44 12.22 18.74
N GLU A 38 -24.66 12.25 19.28
CA GLU A 38 -24.97 11.82 20.65
C GLU A 38 -25.69 10.46 20.76
N GLU A 39 -25.95 9.73 19.66
CA GLU A 39 -26.62 8.43 19.73
C GLU A 39 -25.62 7.27 19.60
N GLU A 40 -25.48 6.49 20.68
CA GLU A 40 -24.82 5.18 20.70
C GLU A 40 -25.22 4.33 19.47
N HIS A 41 -24.25 4.01 18.62
CA HIS A 41 -24.08 2.76 17.84
C HIS A 41 -25.35 1.91 17.64
N ARG A 42 -26.40 2.47 17.03
CA ARG A 42 -27.62 1.73 16.68
C ARG A 42 -27.66 1.46 15.18
N TYR A 43 -27.46 0.20 14.83
CA TYR A 43 -27.80 -0.33 13.52
C TYR A 43 -29.27 -0.01 13.17
N ASN A 44 -29.54 0.23 11.89
CA ASN A 44 -30.92 0.36 11.42
C ASN A 44 -31.71 -0.94 11.56
N SER A 45 -33.05 -0.83 11.51
CA SER A 45 -33.97 -1.97 11.64
C SER A 45 -33.55 -3.12 10.71
N PRO A 46 -33.47 -4.36 11.21
CA PRO A 46 -33.14 -5.54 10.40
C PRO A 46 -34.24 -5.84 9.36
N TRP A 47 -35.40 -5.19 9.46
CA TRP A 47 -36.54 -5.34 8.55
C TRP A 47 -36.54 -4.36 7.37
N ASN A 48 -35.47 -3.58 7.17
CA ASN A 48 -35.33 -2.75 5.98
C ASN A 48 -35.22 -3.65 4.74
N VAL A 49 -36.17 -3.54 3.82
CA VAL A 49 -36.10 -4.18 2.51
C VAL A 49 -35.13 -3.38 1.65
N ALA A 50 -33.90 -3.90 1.49
CA ALA A 50 -32.91 -3.41 0.55
C ALA A 50 -32.71 -4.47 -0.55
N VAL A 51 -32.55 -4.02 -1.79
CA VAL A 51 -32.13 -4.89 -2.89
C VAL A 51 -30.61 -4.78 -2.98
N ASP A 52 -29.92 -5.92 -2.99
CA ASP A 52 -28.48 -5.94 -3.17
C ASP A 52 -28.11 -5.42 -4.56
N TYR A 53 -27.28 -4.39 -4.60
CA TYR A 53 -26.65 -3.91 -5.83
C TYR A 53 -25.32 -4.63 -5.98
N THR A 54 -25.30 -5.70 -6.78
CA THR A 54 -24.17 -6.64 -6.90
C THR A 54 -23.22 -6.35 -8.06
N VAL A 55 -23.29 -5.14 -8.63
CA VAL A 55 -22.38 -4.75 -9.72
C VAL A 55 -21.00 -4.47 -9.14
N ASP A 56 -20.01 -5.23 -9.60
CA ASP A 56 -18.61 -4.89 -9.37
C ASP A 56 -18.25 -3.66 -10.21
N MET A 57 -17.96 -2.57 -9.52
CA MET A 57 -17.55 -1.32 -10.17
C MET A 57 -16.06 -1.31 -10.54
N SER A 58 -15.29 -2.33 -10.16
CA SER A 58 -13.88 -2.42 -10.50
C SER A 58 -13.66 -2.69 -11.99
N LEU A 59 -12.61 -2.09 -12.54
CA LEU A 59 -12.17 -2.35 -13.90
C LEU A 59 -11.27 -3.59 -13.93
N SER A 60 -11.75 -4.66 -14.55
CA SER A 60 -10.92 -5.84 -14.79
C SER A 60 -9.69 -5.49 -15.64
N LYS A 61 -8.58 -6.22 -15.45
CA LYS A 61 -7.37 -6.08 -16.29
C LYS A 61 -7.68 -6.13 -17.79
N VAL A 62 -8.53 -7.07 -18.22
CA VAL A 62 -8.97 -7.19 -19.63
C VAL A 62 -9.79 -5.97 -20.07
N GLY A 63 -10.62 -5.42 -19.18
CA GLY A 63 -11.35 -4.18 -19.43
C GLY A 63 -10.40 -3.00 -19.65
N ILE A 64 -9.39 -2.85 -18.80
CA ILE A 64 -8.37 -1.81 -18.93
C ILE A 64 -7.61 -1.96 -20.25
N GLU A 65 -7.19 -3.17 -20.62
CA GLU A 65 -6.50 -3.45 -21.90
C GLU A 65 -7.36 -3.01 -23.09
N LYS A 66 -8.65 -3.35 -23.10
CA LYS A 66 -9.58 -2.96 -24.17
C LYS A 66 -9.71 -1.44 -24.27
N MET A 67 -9.90 -0.76 -23.15
CA MET A 67 -9.99 0.70 -23.10
C MET A 67 -8.71 1.36 -23.64
N LEU A 68 -7.53 0.88 -23.23
CA LEU A 68 -6.25 1.39 -23.71
C LEU A 68 -6.04 1.13 -25.20
N LYS A 69 -6.48 -0.03 -25.71
CA LYS A 69 -6.39 -0.36 -27.13
C LYS A 69 -7.25 0.56 -28.00
N GLU A 70 -8.49 0.81 -27.59
CA GLU A 70 -9.38 1.77 -28.27
C GLU A 70 -8.76 3.17 -28.27
N TYR A 71 -8.28 3.62 -27.10
CA TYR A 71 -7.62 4.90 -26.94
C TYR A 71 -6.36 5.05 -27.83
N LYS A 72 -5.51 4.01 -27.88
CA LYS A 72 -4.30 3.96 -28.71
C LYS A 72 -4.63 4.13 -30.20
N ILE A 73 -5.72 3.51 -30.67
CA ILE A 73 -6.19 3.62 -32.06
C ILE A 73 -6.69 5.03 -32.35
N ASP A 74 -7.54 5.58 -31.48
CA ASP A 74 -8.16 6.89 -31.67
C ASP A 74 -7.14 8.04 -31.68
N HIS A 75 -6.09 7.92 -30.86
CA HIS A 75 -5.05 8.93 -30.70
C HIS A 75 -3.76 8.64 -31.48
N VAL A 76 -3.70 7.55 -32.25
CA VAL A 76 -2.54 7.13 -33.06
C VAL A 76 -1.25 7.05 -32.22
N LEU A 77 -1.35 6.40 -31.06
CA LEU A 77 -0.24 6.21 -30.13
C LEU A 77 0.44 4.85 -30.34
N ASP A 78 1.67 4.72 -29.85
CA ASP A 78 2.42 3.46 -29.86
C ASP A 78 2.99 3.13 -28.47
N PHE A 79 2.36 2.15 -27.80
CA PHE A 79 2.81 1.58 -26.53
C PHE A 79 2.21 0.17 -26.35
N ASP A 80 2.77 -0.64 -25.44
CA ASP A 80 2.25 -1.97 -25.14
C ASP A 80 1.01 -1.90 -24.23
N GLU A 81 -0.19 -1.94 -24.81
CA GLU A 81 -1.44 -1.85 -24.07
C GLU A 81 -1.64 -2.96 -23.04
N ARG A 82 -1.07 -4.17 -23.28
CA ARG A 82 -1.17 -5.31 -22.35
C ARG A 82 -0.30 -5.10 -21.14
N TRP A 83 0.92 -4.63 -21.35
CA TRP A 83 1.84 -4.31 -20.27
C TRP A 83 1.26 -3.20 -19.39
N PHE A 84 0.81 -2.09 -19.99
CA PHE A 84 0.19 -1.00 -19.23
C PHE A 84 -1.06 -1.44 -18.48
N ALA A 85 -1.96 -2.20 -19.10
CA ALA A 85 -3.14 -2.72 -18.42
C ALA A 85 -2.79 -3.61 -17.22
N LYS A 86 -1.76 -4.45 -17.34
CA LYS A 86 -1.24 -5.23 -16.21
C LYS A 86 -0.74 -4.31 -15.10
N GLN A 87 0.17 -3.38 -15.39
CA GLN A 87 0.77 -2.53 -14.36
C GLN A 87 -0.27 -1.65 -13.67
N ILE A 88 -1.16 -1.02 -14.44
CA ILE A 88 -2.24 -0.18 -13.88
C ILE A 88 -3.14 -1.03 -12.99
N TYR A 89 -3.51 -2.25 -13.41
CA TYR A 89 -4.29 -3.14 -12.56
C TYR A 89 -3.53 -3.55 -11.31
N ASP A 90 -2.24 -3.87 -11.41
CA ASP A 90 -1.42 -4.28 -10.26
C ASP A 90 -1.33 -3.15 -9.21
N TYR A 91 -1.20 -1.88 -9.63
CA TYR A 91 -1.21 -0.73 -8.72
C TYR A 91 -2.58 -0.44 -8.11
N THR A 92 -3.66 -0.58 -8.89
CA THR A 92 -4.98 -0.03 -8.53
C THR A 92 -6.01 -1.08 -8.13
N SER A 93 -5.74 -2.35 -8.40
CA SER A 93 -6.73 -3.44 -8.37
C SER A 93 -8.04 -3.07 -9.10
N GLY A 94 -7.95 -2.30 -10.19
CA GLY A 94 -9.10 -1.88 -10.98
C GLY A 94 -9.93 -0.75 -10.36
N TYR A 95 -9.43 -0.06 -9.32
CA TYR A 95 -10.15 1.04 -8.70
C TYR A 95 -10.40 2.18 -9.72
N PRO A 96 -11.66 2.49 -10.09
CA PRO A 96 -11.96 3.27 -11.29
C PRO A 96 -11.32 4.65 -11.35
N PHE A 97 -11.35 5.40 -10.24
CA PHE A 97 -10.72 6.72 -10.20
C PHE A 97 -9.21 6.64 -10.40
N LEU A 98 -8.54 5.66 -9.76
CA LEU A 98 -7.09 5.52 -9.87
C LEU A 98 -6.67 5.09 -11.28
N VAL A 99 -7.40 4.15 -11.88
CA VAL A 99 -7.18 3.73 -13.28
C VAL A 99 -7.27 4.95 -14.21
N SER A 100 -8.39 5.68 -14.14
CA SER A 100 -8.63 6.84 -14.98
C SER A 100 -7.59 7.94 -14.75
N ARG A 101 -7.24 8.20 -13.48
CA ARG A 101 -6.28 9.25 -13.13
C ARG A 101 -4.87 8.93 -13.62
N ILE A 102 -4.43 7.68 -13.54
CA ILE A 102 -3.13 7.25 -14.08
C ILE A 102 -3.11 7.45 -15.61
N CYS A 103 -4.15 6.99 -16.32
CA CYS A 103 -4.23 7.18 -17.78
C CYS A 103 -4.24 8.66 -18.17
N GLU A 104 -5.00 9.50 -17.45
CA GLU A 104 -5.04 10.96 -17.67
C GLU A 104 -3.65 11.60 -17.49
N LEU A 105 -2.92 11.22 -16.44
CA LEU A 105 -1.59 11.76 -16.15
C LEU A 105 -0.54 11.32 -17.18
N LEU A 106 -0.61 10.07 -17.66
CA LEU A 106 0.25 9.56 -18.72
C LEU A 106 0.02 10.33 -20.03
N ASP A 107 -1.24 10.54 -20.40
CA ASP A 107 -1.62 11.24 -21.62
C ASP A 107 -1.20 12.70 -21.61
N LYS A 108 -1.50 13.45 -20.53
CA LYS A 108 -1.13 14.88 -20.42
C LYS A 108 0.35 15.16 -20.62
N LYS A 109 1.20 14.19 -20.31
CA LYS A 109 2.66 14.30 -20.45
C LYS A 109 3.19 13.63 -21.73
N PHE A 110 2.34 12.88 -22.45
CA PHE A 110 2.71 12.04 -23.59
C PHE A 110 3.82 11.02 -23.27
N ILE A 111 3.81 10.41 -22.07
CA ILE A 111 4.89 9.51 -21.61
C ILE A 111 4.39 8.08 -21.39
N TRP A 112 3.97 7.41 -22.46
CA TRP A 112 3.60 5.99 -22.45
C TRP A 112 4.84 5.07 -22.47
N THR A 113 5.76 5.27 -21.54
CA THR A 113 6.94 4.40 -21.31
C THR A 113 6.93 3.83 -19.88
N LYS A 114 7.84 2.88 -19.59
CA LYS A 114 7.96 2.29 -18.24
C LYS A 114 8.32 3.34 -17.20
N GLU A 115 9.28 4.20 -17.53
CA GLU A 115 9.75 5.31 -16.71
C GLU A 115 8.63 6.36 -16.53
N GLY A 116 7.88 6.63 -17.62
CA GLY A 116 6.73 7.53 -17.59
C GLY A 116 5.60 7.06 -16.67
N LEU A 117 5.38 5.74 -16.59
CA LEU A 117 4.45 5.17 -15.62
C LEU A 117 4.95 5.36 -14.19
N GLN A 118 6.21 5.04 -13.90
CA GLN A 118 6.78 5.24 -12.56
C GLN A 118 6.70 6.70 -12.13
N ASP A 119 7.04 7.63 -13.02
CA ASP A 119 6.90 9.06 -12.77
C ASP A 119 5.43 9.46 -12.56
N THR A 120 4.51 8.91 -13.34
CA THR A 120 3.08 9.14 -13.14
C THR A 120 2.62 8.68 -11.76
N ILE A 121 2.99 7.47 -11.33
CA ILE A 121 2.65 6.95 -10.00
C ILE A 121 3.26 7.83 -8.90
N ARG A 122 4.53 8.25 -9.05
CA ARG A 122 5.19 9.16 -8.11
C ARG A 122 4.44 10.49 -8.00
N ASN A 123 4.06 11.08 -9.13
CA ASN A 123 3.32 12.34 -9.15
C ASN A 123 1.93 12.19 -8.55
N LEU A 124 1.23 11.09 -8.85
CA LEU A 124 -0.07 10.76 -8.24
C LEU A 124 0.05 10.69 -6.71
N LEU A 125 1.08 10.02 -6.17
CA LEU A 125 1.24 9.85 -4.73
C LEU A 125 1.58 11.13 -3.96
N VAL A 126 2.01 12.19 -4.64
CA VAL A 126 2.29 13.51 -4.04
C VAL A 126 1.30 14.58 -4.47
N GLU A 127 0.35 14.26 -5.34
CA GLU A 127 -0.65 15.23 -5.78
C GLU A 127 -1.69 15.47 -4.67
N ASP A 128 -2.06 16.73 -4.49
CA ASP A 128 -3.22 17.08 -3.67
C ASP A 128 -4.48 16.61 -4.37
N ASN A 129 -5.11 15.56 -3.83
CA ASN A 129 -6.40 15.08 -4.30
C ASN A 129 -7.31 14.67 -3.14
N THR A 130 -8.60 14.86 -3.38
CA THR A 130 -9.65 14.65 -2.37
C THR A 130 -9.75 13.21 -1.89
N LEU A 131 -9.34 12.22 -2.69
CA LEU A 131 -9.35 10.81 -2.30
C LEU A 131 -8.30 10.53 -1.22
N PHE A 132 -7.08 11.04 -1.36
CA PHE A 132 -6.01 10.84 -0.38
C PHE A 132 -6.17 11.73 0.85
N GLU A 133 -6.67 12.96 0.68
CA GLU A 133 -7.03 13.84 1.79
C GLU A 133 -8.11 13.22 2.69
N ASP A 134 -9.18 12.66 2.08
CA ASP A 134 -10.25 11.98 2.83
C ASP A 134 -9.72 10.74 3.56
N LEU A 135 -8.81 9.98 2.94
CA LEU A 135 -8.13 8.85 3.57
C LEU A 135 -7.34 9.29 4.80
N ALA A 136 -6.46 10.27 4.66
CA ALA A 136 -5.63 10.77 5.76
C ALA A 136 -6.50 11.31 6.90
N LYS A 137 -7.52 12.10 6.58
CA LYS A 137 -8.46 12.65 7.56
C LYS A 137 -9.19 11.56 8.34
N LYS A 138 -9.75 10.56 7.66
CA LYS A 138 -10.49 9.47 8.30
C LYS A 138 -9.59 8.58 9.16
N LEU A 139 -8.31 8.41 8.79
CA LEU A 139 -7.32 7.73 9.64
C LEU A 139 -7.03 8.51 10.93
N ASP A 140 -6.97 9.84 10.86
CA ASP A 140 -6.76 10.69 12.03
C ASP A 140 -8.01 10.71 12.94
N GLU A 141 -9.21 10.73 12.35
CA GLU A 141 -10.49 10.75 13.08
C GLU A 141 -10.87 9.41 13.72
N ASN A 142 -10.51 8.26 13.10
CA ASN A 142 -10.88 6.92 13.59
C ASN A 142 -9.66 6.12 14.07
N ILE A 143 -9.34 6.29 15.36
CA ILE A 143 -8.19 5.64 16.02
C ILE A 143 -8.25 4.11 15.94
N GLN A 144 -9.44 3.50 16.03
CA GLN A 144 -9.57 2.04 16.02
C GLN A 144 -9.33 1.47 14.61
N LEU A 145 -9.89 2.12 13.58
CA LEU A 145 -9.61 1.77 12.19
C LEU A 145 -8.12 1.96 11.87
N ARG A 146 -7.52 3.04 12.37
CA ARG A 146 -6.08 3.28 12.23
C ARG A 146 -5.24 2.18 12.87
N LYS A 147 -5.60 1.70 14.07
CA LYS A 147 -4.93 0.56 14.72
C LYS A 147 -5.07 -0.74 13.93
N LEU A 148 -6.26 -1.01 13.37
CA LEU A 148 -6.48 -2.16 12.50
C LEU A 148 -5.57 -2.09 11.27
N ILE A 149 -5.52 -0.93 10.60
CA ILE A 149 -4.67 -0.72 9.43
C ILE A 149 -3.19 -0.83 9.81
N TYR A 150 -2.78 -0.29 10.96
CA TYR A 150 -1.41 -0.43 11.46
C TYR A 150 -1.04 -1.90 11.69
N ALA A 151 -1.94 -2.69 12.27
CA ALA A 151 -1.73 -4.11 12.48
C ALA A 151 -1.53 -4.88 11.16
N ILE A 152 -2.31 -4.54 10.13
CA ILE A 152 -2.21 -5.18 8.80
C ILE A 152 -0.93 -4.74 8.07
N VAL A 153 -0.69 -3.43 8.05
CA VAL A 153 0.31 -2.80 7.19
C VAL A 153 1.67 -2.79 7.87
N VAL A 154 1.80 -2.37 9.11
CA VAL A 154 3.10 -2.27 9.79
C VAL A 154 3.48 -3.60 10.43
N GLU A 155 2.61 -4.13 11.29
CA GLU A 155 2.90 -5.35 12.07
C GLU A 155 2.76 -6.64 11.24
N GLY A 156 2.17 -6.56 10.03
CA GLY A 156 1.99 -7.71 9.15
C GLY A 156 1.03 -8.77 9.72
N LYS A 157 0.16 -8.42 10.66
CA LYS A 157 -0.76 -9.36 11.30
C LYS A 157 -1.75 -9.90 10.30
N ASN A 158 -1.92 -11.22 10.34
CA ASN A 158 -2.90 -11.93 9.54
C ASN A 158 -4.29 -11.85 10.21
N ILE A 159 -5.12 -10.93 9.75
CA ILE A 159 -6.45 -10.68 10.30
C ILE A 159 -7.48 -11.39 9.44
N SER A 160 -8.31 -12.25 10.05
CA SER A 160 -9.38 -12.94 9.32
C SER A 160 -10.39 -11.94 8.76
N PHE A 161 -10.84 -12.18 7.52
CA PHE A 161 -11.84 -11.34 6.89
C PHE A 161 -13.24 -11.68 7.40
N ASN A 162 -13.86 -10.73 8.10
CA ASN A 162 -15.23 -10.85 8.57
C ASN A 162 -15.99 -9.54 8.30
N ARG A 163 -16.98 -9.57 7.40
CA ARG A 163 -17.83 -8.39 7.10
C ARG A 163 -18.75 -7.99 8.26
N GLN A 164 -18.88 -8.81 9.31
CA GLN A 164 -19.62 -8.47 10.52
C GLN A 164 -18.77 -7.66 11.53
N ASP A 165 -17.45 -7.65 11.36
CA ASP A 165 -16.59 -6.75 12.14
C ASP A 165 -16.78 -5.32 11.64
N GLU A 166 -17.08 -4.40 12.55
CA GLU A 166 -17.45 -3.02 12.21
C GLU A 166 -16.31 -2.26 11.54
N LEU A 167 -15.06 -2.50 11.96
CA LEU A 167 -13.88 -1.83 11.42
C LEU A 167 -13.53 -2.38 10.04
N ILE A 168 -13.63 -3.70 9.84
CA ILE A 168 -13.44 -4.32 8.52
C ILE A 168 -14.54 -3.84 7.56
N ALA A 169 -15.80 -3.86 7.98
CA ALA A 169 -16.91 -3.38 7.18
C ALA A 169 -16.74 -1.91 6.79
N LEU A 170 -16.27 -1.06 7.71
CA LEU A 170 -15.98 0.34 7.45
C LEU A 170 -14.83 0.52 6.45
N GLY A 171 -13.73 -0.22 6.61
CA GLY A 171 -12.60 -0.16 5.67
C GLY A 171 -12.96 -0.69 4.27
N VAL A 172 -13.83 -1.71 4.18
CA VAL A 172 -14.39 -2.19 2.92
C VAL A 172 -15.29 -1.12 2.28
N ALA A 173 -16.15 -0.47 3.08
CA ALA A 173 -17.01 0.60 2.60
C ALA A 173 -16.18 1.74 1.98
N PHE A 174 -15.09 2.16 2.66
CA PHE A 174 -14.16 3.16 2.12
C PHE A 174 -13.34 2.68 0.90
N GLY A 175 -13.43 1.39 0.55
CA GLY A 175 -12.67 0.80 -0.55
C GLY A 175 -11.20 0.57 -0.21
N TRP A 176 -10.80 0.66 1.06
CA TRP A 176 -9.40 0.49 1.51
C TRP A 176 -9.07 -0.95 1.84
N LEU A 177 -10.05 -1.74 2.29
CA LEU A 177 -9.88 -3.14 2.67
C LEU A 177 -10.64 -4.06 1.73
N LYS A 178 -10.09 -5.25 1.49
CA LYS A 178 -10.79 -6.36 0.83
C LYS A 178 -10.48 -7.68 1.51
N GLY A 179 -11.33 -8.66 1.24
CA GLY A 179 -11.11 -10.04 1.65
C GLY A 179 -10.40 -10.82 0.56
N GLU A 180 -9.32 -11.52 0.90
CA GLU A 180 -8.58 -12.39 0.00
C GLU A 180 -8.14 -13.64 0.76
N ASN A 181 -8.49 -14.83 0.27
CA ASN A 181 -8.18 -16.11 0.91
C ASN A 181 -8.56 -16.17 2.40
N GLY A 182 -9.69 -15.57 2.77
CA GLY A 182 -10.17 -15.50 4.16
C GLY A 182 -9.46 -14.48 5.05
N ARG A 183 -8.60 -13.61 4.49
CA ARG A 183 -7.81 -12.61 5.20
C ARG A 183 -8.19 -11.19 4.78
N THR A 184 -8.01 -10.24 5.68
CA THR A 184 -8.23 -8.81 5.45
C THR A 184 -6.93 -8.18 4.97
N ILE A 185 -6.94 -7.58 3.79
CA ILE A 185 -5.79 -6.92 3.18
C ILE A 185 -6.15 -5.52 2.70
N ILE A 186 -5.13 -4.68 2.46
CA ILE A 186 -5.32 -3.41 1.75
C ILE A 186 -5.73 -3.70 0.31
N SER A 187 -6.69 -2.93 -0.21
CA SER A 187 -7.38 -3.25 -1.45
C SER A 187 -6.51 -3.09 -2.70
N ASN A 188 -5.54 -2.18 -2.67
CA ASN A 188 -4.58 -1.94 -3.75
C ASN A 188 -3.29 -1.29 -3.24
N ARG A 189 -2.23 -1.32 -4.08
CA ARG A 189 -0.89 -0.82 -3.74
C ARG A 189 -0.86 0.68 -3.51
N ILE A 190 -1.62 1.46 -4.29
CA ILE A 190 -1.65 2.92 -4.12
C ILE A 190 -2.15 3.30 -2.73
N PHE A 191 -3.25 2.71 -2.25
CA PHE A 191 -3.73 2.97 -0.90
C PHE A 191 -2.74 2.51 0.15
N GLU A 192 -2.11 1.35 -0.03
CA GLU A 192 -1.08 0.86 0.92
C GLU A 192 0.10 1.85 1.00
N THR A 193 0.60 2.34 -0.14
CA THR A 193 1.67 3.34 -0.18
C THR A 193 1.24 4.68 0.43
N VAL A 194 0.01 5.16 0.17
CA VAL A 194 -0.51 6.39 0.80
C VAL A 194 -0.60 6.24 2.32
N ILE A 195 -1.08 5.09 2.80
CA ILE A 195 -1.13 4.76 4.24
C ILE A 195 0.28 4.77 4.83
N TYR A 196 1.25 4.12 4.20
CA TYR A 196 2.64 4.16 4.68
C TYR A 196 3.19 5.58 4.69
N ASN A 197 2.99 6.36 3.62
CA ASN A 197 3.47 7.73 3.56
C ASN A 197 2.89 8.57 4.72
N LYS A 198 1.61 8.42 5.05
CA LYS A 198 0.99 9.07 6.21
C LYS A 198 1.62 8.62 7.53
N LEU A 199 1.86 7.32 7.72
CA LEU A 199 2.50 6.80 8.94
C LEU A 199 3.98 7.22 9.05
N LEU A 200 4.69 7.35 7.93
CA LEU A 200 6.09 7.78 7.88
C LEU A 200 6.27 9.27 8.16
N GLN A 201 5.28 10.11 7.84
CA GLN A 201 5.31 11.54 8.22
C GLN A 201 5.45 11.74 9.73
N GLU A 202 4.91 10.81 10.53
CA GLU A 202 5.05 10.85 11.99
C GLU A 202 6.44 10.40 12.48
N ARG A 203 7.31 9.93 11.57
CA ARG A 203 8.64 9.37 11.86
C ARG A 203 9.80 10.17 11.29
N THR A 204 9.52 11.33 10.71
CA THR A 204 10.56 12.23 10.13
C THR A 204 11.53 12.79 11.17
N HIS A 205 11.22 12.65 12.46
CA HIS A 205 12.07 13.11 13.57
C HIS A 205 12.78 11.98 14.32
N THR A 206 12.80 10.78 13.74
CA THR A 206 13.51 9.65 14.33
C THR A 206 15.00 9.72 14.01
N ASP A 207 15.86 9.26 14.92
CA ASP A 207 17.32 9.26 14.71
C ASP A 207 17.73 8.54 13.42
N ILE A 208 17.02 7.45 13.08
CA ILE A 208 17.30 6.67 11.87
C ILE A 208 16.98 7.45 10.59
N TYR A 209 15.92 8.27 10.61
CA TYR A 209 15.57 9.15 9.50
C TYR A 209 16.62 10.25 9.33
N GLU A 210 17.02 10.89 10.44
CA GLU A 210 18.01 11.98 10.41
C GLU A 210 19.37 11.51 9.92
N MET A 211 19.83 10.34 10.35
CA MET A 211 21.08 9.73 9.86
C MET A 211 21.04 9.49 8.35
N ALA A 212 19.94 8.92 7.84
CA ALA A 212 19.76 8.74 6.40
C ALA A 212 19.73 10.06 5.63
N ASN A 213 19.10 11.09 6.20
CA ASN A 213 19.02 12.42 5.60
C ASN A 213 20.40 13.10 5.46
N VAL A 214 21.28 12.91 6.44
CA VAL A 214 22.67 13.40 6.40
C VAL A 214 23.51 12.62 5.39
N GLU A 215 23.37 11.29 5.35
CA GLU A 215 24.21 10.41 4.53
C GLU A 215 23.74 10.25 3.08
N GLN A 216 22.51 10.69 2.74
CA GLN A 216 21.84 10.37 1.48
C GLN A 216 22.68 10.57 0.21
N TYR A 217 23.54 11.59 0.16
CA TYR A 217 24.35 11.90 -1.03
C TYR A 217 25.47 10.89 -1.28
N GLN A 218 25.86 10.11 -0.26
CA GLN A 218 26.83 9.02 -0.37
C GLN A 218 26.17 7.68 -0.74
N LEU A 219 24.83 7.64 -0.71
CA LEU A 219 24.01 6.44 -0.85
C LEU A 219 23.33 6.31 -2.22
N LYS A 220 23.46 7.32 -3.08
CA LYS A 220 22.92 7.35 -4.43
C LYS A 220 23.83 8.13 -5.37
N SER A 221 23.71 7.84 -6.67
CA SER A 221 24.19 8.71 -7.75
C SER A 221 23.02 9.55 -8.29
N SER A 222 23.24 10.23 -9.41
CA SER A 222 22.16 10.91 -10.15
C SER A 222 21.17 9.95 -10.82
N THR A 223 21.47 8.65 -10.90
CA THR A 223 20.66 7.67 -11.63
C THR A 223 20.42 6.36 -10.87
N GLU A 224 21.19 6.06 -9.84
CA GLU A 224 21.16 4.75 -9.18
C GLU A 224 21.24 4.85 -7.65
N LEU A 225 20.68 3.85 -6.96
CA LEU A 225 20.84 3.67 -5.53
C LEU A 225 21.96 2.68 -5.26
N PHE A 226 22.86 3.02 -4.34
CA PHE A 226 23.90 2.10 -3.89
C PHE A 226 23.33 1.17 -2.81
N MET A 227 22.43 0.27 -3.20
CA MET A 227 21.60 -0.50 -2.26
C MET A 227 22.39 -1.33 -1.25
N ASP A 228 23.53 -1.92 -1.65
CA ASP A 228 24.44 -2.61 -0.72
C ASP A 228 24.90 -1.65 0.39
N LYS A 229 25.37 -0.44 0.03
CA LYS A 229 25.79 0.58 1.01
C LYS A 229 24.63 1.09 1.86
N ILE A 230 23.44 1.24 1.27
CA ILE A 230 22.23 1.65 1.98
C ILE A 230 21.93 0.65 3.09
N LEU A 231 21.93 -0.66 2.79
CA LEU A 231 21.62 -1.69 3.76
C LEU A 231 22.75 -1.89 4.78
N GLU A 232 24.02 -1.72 4.39
CA GLU A 232 25.15 -1.68 5.33
C GLU A 232 25.01 -0.53 6.36
N ARG A 233 24.68 0.68 5.88
CA ARG A 233 24.46 1.84 6.76
C ARG A 233 23.22 1.66 7.63
N PHE A 234 22.13 1.19 7.04
CA PHE A 234 20.93 0.83 7.78
C PHE A 234 21.27 -0.13 8.92
N ALA A 235 22.00 -1.21 8.64
CA ALA A 235 22.36 -2.21 9.64
C ALA A 235 23.17 -1.64 10.80
N SER A 236 24.17 -0.81 10.50
CA SER A 236 25.00 -0.14 11.50
C SER A 236 24.17 0.79 12.40
N HIS A 237 23.31 1.62 11.81
CA HIS A 237 22.48 2.57 12.53
C HIS A 237 21.39 1.86 13.34
N TYR A 238 20.78 0.83 12.75
CA TYR A 238 19.76 0.01 13.40
C TYR A 238 20.28 -0.61 14.69
N LYS A 239 21.45 -1.26 14.64
CA LYS A 239 22.10 -1.84 15.82
C LYS A 239 22.36 -0.80 16.91
N THR A 240 22.77 0.41 16.52
CA THR A 240 23.09 1.49 17.47
C THR A 240 21.85 2.09 18.12
N ILE A 241 20.85 2.45 17.32
CA ILE A 241 19.63 3.16 17.78
C ILE A 241 18.72 2.22 18.56
N TYR A 242 18.63 0.96 18.14
CA TYR A 242 17.63 0.03 18.65
C TYR A 242 18.18 -1.07 19.58
N ALA A 243 19.46 -1.00 19.99
CA ALA A 243 20.11 -1.98 20.89
C ALA A 243 19.31 -2.30 22.17
N GLY A 244 18.56 -1.32 22.70
CA GLY A 244 17.79 -1.45 23.94
C GLY A 244 16.32 -1.85 23.76
N ARG A 245 15.84 -2.08 22.53
CA ARG A 245 14.43 -2.43 22.28
C ARG A 245 14.20 -3.93 22.38
N THR A 246 12.95 -4.32 22.63
CA THR A 246 12.56 -5.74 22.68
C THR A 246 12.51 -6.33 21.28
N ALA A 247 12.82 -7.62 21.15
CA ALA A 247 12.70 -8.36 19.88
C ALA A 247 11.30 -8.19 19.27
N ASN A 248 10.24 -8.32 20.08
CA ASN A 248 8.85 -8.14 19.63
C ASN A 248 8.57 -6.73 19.08
N PHE A 249 9.16 -5.67 19.65
CA PHE A 249 8.99 -4.33 19.10
C PHE A 249 9.64 -4.25 17.72
N LEU A 250 10.88 -4.73 17.63
CA LEU A 250 11.68 -4.65 16.42
C LEU A 250 11.14 -5.50 15.28
N GLU A 251 10.60 -6.67 15.59
CA GLU A 251 9.92 -7.56 14.66
C GLU A 251 8.69 -6.90 14.03
N ASN A 252 7.84 -6.28 14.84
CA ASN A 252 6.61 -5.63 14.36
C ASN A 252 6.87 -4.32 13.61
N GLU A 253 8.03 -3.71 13.79
CA GLU A 253 8.35 -2.36 13.28
C GLU A 253 9.41 -2.37 12.17
N ALA A 254 10.06 -3.51 11.92
CA ALA A 254 11.20 -3.65 11.02
C ALA A 254 10.98 -2.95 9.66
N ARG A 255 9.82 -3.19 9.05
CA ARG A 255 9.47 -2.64 7.75
C ARG A 255 9.35 -1.12 7.78
N ILE A 256 8.60 -0.57 8.74
CA ILE A 256 8.41 0.88 8.82
C ILE A 256 9.71 1.59 9.22
N ILE A 257 10.58 0.95 10.01
CA ILE A 257 11.91 1.45 10.35
C ILE A 257 12.81 1.50 9.10
N LEU A 258 12.82 0.44 8.28
CA LEU A 258 13.56 0.44 7.01
C LEU A 258 13.02 1.51 6.04
N LEU A 259 11.69 1.62 5.91
CA LEU A 259 11.09 2.65 5.08
C LEU A 259 11.41 4.07 5.58
N SER A 260 11.48 4.29 6.90
CA SER A 260 11.94 5.56 7.48
C SER A 260 13.38 5.88 7.09
N PHE A 261 14.25 4.88 6.98
CA PHE A 261 15.63 5.08 6.50
C PHE A 261 15.70 5.34 4.99
N LEU A 262 14.89 4.63 4.19
CA LEU A 262 14.88 4.77 2.73
C LEU A 262 14.25 6.10 2.28
N LYS A 263 13.24 6.60 2.99
CA LYS A 263 12.43 7.76 2.58
C LYS A 263 13.26 9.01 2.24
N PRO A 264 14.20 9.50 3.08
CA PRO A 264 15.00 10.66 2.73
C PRO A 264 15.97 10.39 1.57
N ILE A 265 16.46 9.15 1.42
CA ILE A 265 17.38 8.77 0.35
C ILE A 265 16.70 8.88 -1.03
N ILE A 266 15.48 8.38 -1.15
CA ILE A 266 14.76 8.37 -2.44
C ILE A 266 13.88 9.61 -2.66
N ASN A 267 13.87 10.55 -1.71
CA ASN A 267 12.91 11.66 -1.71
C ASN A 267 12.96 12.49 -3.01
N GLY A 268 11.78 12.92 -3.47
CA GLY A 268 11.59 13.71 -4.70
C GLY A 268 11.78 12.95 -6.02
N THR A 269 12.48 11.82 -6.02
CA THR A 269 12.94 11.15 -7.24
C THR A 269 12.42 9.73 -7.38
N GLY A 270 12.48 8.94 -6.31
CA GLY A 270 12.02 7.55 -6.29
C GLY A 270 10.69 7.37 -5.57
N ASN A 271 10.19 6.13 -5.62
CA ASN A 271 9.01 5.69 -4.88
C ASN A 271 9.23 4.26 -4.35
N TYR A 272 8.42 3.83 -3.39
CA TYR A 272 8.36 2.44 -2.97
C TYR A 272 6.92 1.93 -2.95
N TYR A 273 6.77 0.63 -3.04
CA TYR A 273 5.52 -0.06 -2.76
C TYR A 273 5.81 -1.44 -2.17
N ILE A 274 4.80 -2.01 -1.53
CA ILE A 274 4.87 -3.36 -0.97
C ILE A 274 4.19 -4.31 -1.96
N GLU A 275 4.87 -5.41 -2.30
CA GLU A 275 4.26 -6.46 -3.11
C GLU A 275 3.26 -7.30 -2.32
N ALA A 276 2.22 -7.76 -3.04
CA ALA A 276 1.12 -8.48 -2.41
C ALA A 276 1.55 -9.89 -1.97
N THR A 277 1.25 -10.19 -0.71
CA THR A 277 1.29 -11.47 0.02
C THR A 277 1.71 -12.71 -0.79
N SER A 278 2.81 -13.35 -0.41
CA SER A 278 3.18 -14.68 -0.88
C SER A 278 2.16 -15.74 -0.40
N MET A 279 2.11 -16.91 -1.05
CA MET A 279 1.12 -17.97 -0.79
C MET A 279 1.07 -18.43 0.68
N ASP A 280 2.14 -18.23 1.45
CA ASP A 280 2.22 -18.59 2.87
C ASP A 280 1.60 -17.54 3.82
N GLY A 281 1.24 -16.36 3.32
CA GLY A 281 0.69 -15.28 4.15
C GLY A 281 1.71 -14.39 4.83
N THR A 282 3.00 -14.61 4.60
CA THR A 282 4.04 -13.71 5.09
C THR A 282 4.17 -12.54 4.12
N ARG A 283 3.91 -11.33 4.62
CA ARG A 283 4.08 -10.10 3.85
C ARG A 283 5.55 -9.71 3.90
N THR A 284 6.25 -9.76 2.77
CA THR A 284 7.18 -8.70 2.34
C THR A 284 7.81 -9.01 1.00
N ASP A 285 7.84 -7.99 0.17
CA ASP A 285 8.96 -7.61 -0.69
C ASP A 285 8.76 -6.10 -0.85
N ILE A 286 9.70 -5.29 -0.34
CA ILE A 286 9.70 -3.85 -0.59
C ILE A 286 10.32 -3.68 -1.97
N VAL A 287 9.58 -3.09 -2.89
CA VAL A 287 10.13 -2.68 -4.17
C VAL A 287 10.37 -1.17 -4.13
N VAL A 288 11.61 -0.78 -4.41
CA VAL A 288 12.01 0.62 -4.56
C VAL A 288 12.24 0.89 -6.04
N ASP A 289 11.51 1.85 -6.60
CA ASP A 289 11.73 2.36 -7.95
C ASP A 289 12.55 3.66 -7.88
N TYR A 290 13.65 3.73 -8.62
CA TYR A 290 14.51 4.91 -8.71
C TYR A 290 15.09 5.04 -10.13
N HIS A 291 14.69 6.09 -10.86
CA HIS A 291 15.14 6.35 -12.24
C HIS A 291 15.03 5.15 -13.20
N GLY A 292 13.90 4.42 -13.19
CA GLY A 292 13.73 3.24 -14.05
C GLY A 292 14.34 1.95 -13.48
N HIS A 293 15.18 2.04 -12.45
CA HIS A 293 15.75 0.89 -11.76
C HIS A 293 14.85 0.42 -10.63
N GLN A 294 14.69 -0.89 -10.49
CA GLN A 294 13.90 -1.51 -9.42
C GLN A 294 14.81 -2.29 -8.47
N TYR A 295 14.62 -2.10 -7.18
CA TYR A 295 15.37 -2.77 -6.13
C TYR A 295 14.40 -3.53 -5.23
N ILE A 296 14.55 -4.86 -5.15
CA ILE A 296 13.67 -5.73 -4.36
C ILE A 296 14.39 -6.10 -3.05
N ILE A 297 13.77 -5.72 -1.93
CA ILE A 297 14.27 -6.00 -0.59
C ILE A 297 13.26 -6.90 0.12
N GLU A 298 13.66 -8.13 0.39
CA GLU A 298 12.91 -9.06 1.22
C GLU A 298 13.31 -8.88 2.69
N LEU A 299 12.33 -8.92 3.59
CA LEU A 299 12.53 -8.84 5.04
C LEU A 299 12.23 -10.20 5.66
N LYS A 300 13.15 -10.71 6.49
CA LYS A 300 12.90 -11.92 7.29
C LYS A 300 13.28 -11.72 8.74
N ILE A 301 12.50 -12.31 9.63
CA ILE A 301 12.89 -12.47 11.03
C ILE A 301 13.54 -13.84 11.17
N TRP A 302 14.72 -13.88 11.76
CA TRP A 302 15.49 -15.11 11.89
C TRP A 302 14.89 -16.02 12.98
N HIS A 303 14.17 -17.07 12.54
CA HIS A 303 13.69 -18.15 13.41
C HIS A 303 14.40 -19.50 13.19
N GLY A 304 15.44 -19.55 12.33
CA GLY A 304 16.21 -20.74 12.00
C GLY A 304 16.42 -20.93 10.49
N ASN A 305 17.31 -21.86 10.12
CA ASN A 305 17.77 -22.03 8.72
C ASN A 305 16.65 -22.36 7.71
N LEU A 306 15.54 -22.96 8.16
CA LEU A 306 14.40 -23.26 7.28
C LEU A 306 13.66 -21.99 6.83
N TYR A 307 13.57 -20.97 7.69
CA TYR A 307 12.93 -19.68 7.37
C TYR A 307 13.83 -18.79 6.49
N GLU A 308 15.14 -18.89 6.67
CA GLU A 308 16.11 -18.23 5.80
C GLU A 308 16.02 -18.78 4.37
N LYS A 309 16.01 -20.11 4.23
CA LYS A 309 15.91 -20.77 2.92
C LYS A 309 14.61 -20.40 2.20
N SER A 310 13.47 -20.40 2.89
CA SER A 310 12.20 -20.02 2.27
C SER A 310 12.17 -18.55 1.85
N GLY A 311 12.82 -17.65 2.61
CA GLY A 311 12.95 -16.25 2.22
C GLY A 311 13.80 -16.04 0.96
N LYS A 312 14.92 -16.77 0.84
CA LYS A 312 15.76 -16.74 -0.37
C LYS A 312 15.01 -17.28 -1.60
N GLU A 313 14.29 -18.39 -1.45
CA GLU A 313 13.46 -18.96 -2.53
C GLU A 313 12.35 -18.00 -2.99
N GLN A 314 11.69 -17.31 -2.05
CA GLN A 314 10.71 -16.28 -2.35
C GLN A 314 11.34 -15.13 -3.16
N LEU A 315 12.45 -14.57 -2.67
CA LEU A 315 13.15 -13.48 -3.35
C LEU A 315 13.59 -13.86 -4.77
N VAL A 316 14.09 -15.08 -4.99
CA VAL A 316 14.41 -15.59 -6.33
C VAL A 316 13.18 -15.60 -7.24
N GLY A 317 12.02 -16.02 -6.72
CA GLY A 317 10.75 -15.97 -7.44
C GLY A 317 10.40 -14.56 -7.91
N TYR A 318 10.54 -13.57 -7.03
CA TYR A 318 10.33 -12.16 -7.38
C TYR A 318 11.33 -11.65 -8.41
N LEU A 319 12.63 -11.93 -8.23
CA LEU A 319 13.66 -11.54 -9.19
C LEU A 319 13.44 -12.14 -10.59
N LYS A 320 12.84 -13.33 -10.68
CA LYS A 320 12.42 -13.91 -11.97
C LYS A 320 11.25 -13.15 -12.57
N ASN A 321 10.21 -12.84 -11.78
CA ASN A 321 9.03 -12.10 -12.24
C ASN A 321 9.35 -10.66 -12.71
N TYR A 322 10.34 -10.04 -12.08
CA TYR A 322 10.80 -8.68 -12.39
C TYR A 322 11.98 -8.64 -13.36
N GLU A 323 12.46 -9.80 -13.83
CA GLU A 323 13.62 -9.92 -14.71
C GLU A 323 14.89 -9.26 -14.15
N LEU A 324 15.03 -9.18 -12.81
CA LEU A 324 16.16 -8.56 -12.14
C LEU A 324 17.27 -9.59 -11.86
N PRO A 325 18.55 -9.23 -12.00
CA PRO A 325 19.67 -10.14 -11.74
C PRO A 325 20.02 -10.24 -10.24
N LYS A 326 19.63 -9.25 -9.44
CA LYS A 326 20.08 -9.08 -8.06
C LYS A 326 18.94 -8.61 -7.15
N GLY A 327 18.90 -9.15 -5.93
CA GLY A 327 17.99 -8.75 -4.86
C GLY A 327 18.67 -8.73 -3.49
N TRP A 328 17.96 -8.18 -2.52
CA TRP A 328 18.47 -7.99 -1.17
C TRP A 328 17.58 -8.67 -0.15
N LEU A 329 18.20 -9.35 0.81
CA LEU A 329 17.53 -9.96 1.96
C LEU A 329 18.02 -9.26 3.22
N LEU A 330 17.11 -8.72 4.02
CA LEU A 330 17.42 -8.14 5.32
C LEU A 330 16.84 -9.04 6.41
N SER A 331 17.75 -9.71 7.12
CA SER A 331 17.46 -10.74 8.12
C SER A 331 17.66 -10.20 9.53
N PHE A 332 16.58 -10.04 10.30
CA PHE A 332 16.66 -9.57 11.68
C PHE A 332 16.94 -10.73 12.63
N CYS A 333 18.13 -10.77 13.24
CA CYS A 333 18.59 -11.81 14.15
C CYS A 333 18.60 -11.33 15.60
N PHE A 334 17.50 -11.57 16.31
CA PHE A 334 17.35 -11.20 17.71
C PHE A 334 18.02 -12.17 18.71
N ASN A 335 18.69 -13.21 18.21
CA ASN A 335 19.35 -14.20 19.08
C ASN A 335 20.70 -13.68 19.59
N LYS A 336 20.73 -13.28 20.87
CA LYS A 336 21.94 -12.79 21.56
C LYS A 336 23.13 -13.76 21.54
N ASN A 337 22.89 -15.05 21.33
CA ASN A 337 23.93 -16.08 21.27
C ASN A 337 24.50 -16.29 19.86
N LYS A 338 24.09 -15.47 18.88
CA LYS A 338 24.47 -15.59 17.47
C LYS A 338 25.08 -14.29 16.90
N GLU A 339 25.90 -13.59 17.69
CA GLU A 339 26.68 -12.43 17.20
C GLU A 339 27.54 -12.76 15.98
N THR A 340 27.93 -14.02 15.80
CA THR A 340 28.71 -14.51 14.65
C THR A 340 27.96 -14.53 13.32
N LEU A 341 26.63 -14.40 13.33
CA LEU A 341 25.81 -14.33 12.12
C LEU A 341 25.57 -12.90 11.64
N VAL A 342 25.90 -11.88 12.43
CA VAL A 342 25.74 -10.48 12.03
C VAL A 342 26.78 -10.14 10.97
N GLY A 343 26.35 -9.66 9.81
CA GLY A 343 27.24 -9.38 8.69
C GLY A 343 26.51 -9.29 7.36
N SER A 344 27.29 -9.18 6.29
CA SER A 344 26.80 -9.24 4.92
C SER A 344 27.31 -10.50 4.22
N TYR A 345 26.41 -11.15 3.49
CA TYR A 345 26.67 -12.39 2.78
C TYR A 345 26.20 -12.26 1.33
N GLU A 346 26.85 -12.97 0.43
CA GLU A 346 26.47 -13.05 -0.98
C GLU A 346 26.37 -14.51 -1.39
N GLU A 347 25.29 -14.82 -2.07
CA GLU A 347 25.02 -16.15 -2.58
C GLU A 347 24.37 -16.05 -3.96
N GLU A 348 24.71 -16.97 -4.86
CA GLU A 348 24.07 -17.10 -6.16
C GLU A 348 23.11 -18.29 -6.14
N ILE A 349 21.84 -18.06 -6.45
CA ILE A 349 20.78 -19.06 -6.46
C ILE A 349 20.00 -18.93 -7.77
N ASP A 350 19.91 -20.01 -8.55
CA ASP A 350 19.23 -20.03 -9.86
C ASP A 350 19.68 -18.90 -10.82
N GLY A 351 20.97 -18.54 -10.81
CA GLY A 351 21.52 -17.45 -11.63
C GLY A 351 21.09 -16.04 -11.18
N LYS A 352 20.56 -15.92 -9.96
CA LYS A 352 20.23 -14.65 -9.30
C LYS A 352 21.18 -14.41 -8.13
N VAL A 353 21.68 -13.18 -8.00
CA VAL A 353 22.55 -12.78 -6.89
C VAL A 353 21.69 -12.30 -5.72
N ILE A 354 21.86 -12.90 -4.55
CA ILE A 354 21.22 -12.48 -3.30
C ILE A 354 22.28 -11.88 -2.38
N ARG A 355 22.04 -10.64 -1.95
CA ARG A 355 22.83 -10.00 -0.88
C ARG A 355 22.03 -10.02 0.41
N GLU A 356 22.51 -10.78 1.38
CA GLU A 356 21.89 -10.87 2.69
C GLU A 356 22.60 -9.97 3.69
N PHE A 357 21.84 -9.20 4.46
CA PHE A 357 22.29 -8.37 5.56
C PHE A 357 21.63 -8.87 6.84
N VAL A 358 22.42 -9.41 7.76
CA VAL A 358 21.93 -9.90 9.04
C VAL A 358 22.17 -8.83 10.11
N VAL A 359 21.07 -8.36 10.72
CA VAL A 359 21.02 -7.24 11.68
C VAL A 359 20.63 -7.65 13.08
#